data_AF-A0A949YH58-F1
#
_entry.id   AF-A0A949YH58-F1
#
_cell.length_a   1.000
_cell.length_b   1.000
_cell.length_c   1.000
_cell.angle_alpha   90.00
_cell.angle_beta   90.00
_cell.angle_gamma   90.00
#
_symmetry.space_group_name_H-M   'P 1'
#
loop_
_entity.id
_entity.type
_entity.pdbx_description
1 polymer ?
#
loop_
_entity_poly.entity_id
_entity_poly.type
_entity_poly.pdbx_seq_one_letter_code
_entity_poly.pdbx_strand_id
1 'polypeptide(L)'
;MAASESASASVPSPSATASRVPASQRSAPSDGAASAPLLDPDFLHKLEQLELVSRKIFVGRMKGERKSRRRGSSVEFAEHRNYTVGDDLRHIDWNVYGRLDKLFLKLFLEEEDLHVYTLLDTSLSMNFGTPTKLHYSKQVAAALAFIGLVNHDRVIMDTFATKLDQGIPSVRGRSQMWRVIDYLAHLAASGESDLKAAAREFAIRHAGKGVVVVISDFMDKHGYEDALRYLLARKMDIYVLHVLSQEEVQPELVGDLRLVDVEDEEVAEITMSAPLLKRYKDNLNTFVGGLKEWCTRRGITYIFTTNQYPFEKLILNYLRERGLVK
;
A
#
# COMPACT_ATOMS: atom_id res chain seq x y z
N MET A 1 -25.30 41.10 -37.67
CA MET A 1 -24.87 39.71 -37.40
C MET A 1 -23.79 39.76 -36.34
N ALA A 2 -24.16 39.61 -35.07
CA ALA A 2 -23.21 39.55 -33.97
C ALA A 2 -22.95 38.06 -33.67
N ALA A 3 -21.69 37.64 -33.82
CA ALA A 3 -21.24 36.30 -33.53
C ALA A 3 -21.12 36.12 -32.01
N SER A 4 -21.80 35.11 -31.49
CA SER A 4 -21.66 34.61 -30.13
C SER A 4 -20.64 33.48 -30.11
N GLU A 5 -19.40 33.77 -29.70
CA GLU A 5 -18.40 32.75 -29.40
C GLU A 5 -18.53 32.34 -27.93
N SER A 6 -19.15 31.18 -27.71
CA SER A 6 -19.22 30.51 -26.42
C SER A 6 -17.89 29.80 -26.13
N ALA A 7 -17.03 30.41 -25.32
CA ALA A 7 -15.84 29.75 -24.78
C ALA A 7 -16.28 28.68 -23.76
N SER A 8 -16.26 27.41 -24.18
CA SER A 8 -16.43 26.26 -23.28
C SER A 8 -15.14 26.07 -22.48
N ALA A 9 -15.06 26.65 -21.29
CA ALA A 9 -14.00 26.33 -20.34
C ALA A 9 -14.09 24.83 -19.98
N SER A 10 -13.12 24.05 -20.42
CA SER A 10 -12.96 22.64 -20.07
C SER A 10 -12.75 22.52 -18.56
N VAL A 11 -13.53 21.66 -17.92
CA VAL A 11 -13.40 21.39 -16.48
C VAL A 11 -12.12 20.56 -16.27
N PRO A 12 -11.23 20.94 -15.34
CA PRO A 12 -10.02 20.18 -15.08
C PRO A 12 -10.37 18.77 -14.57
N SER A 13 -9.61 17.77 -15.06
CA SER A 13 -9.62 16.40 -14.55
C SER A 13 -9.30 16.39 -13.05
N PRO A 14 -9.83 15.46 -12.24
CA PRO A 14 -9.43 15.32 -10.83
C PRO A 14 -7.91 15.11 -10.63
N SER A 15 -7.17 14.71 -11.68
CA SER A 15 -5.70 14.63 -11.69
C SER A 15 -4.98 15.98 -11.71
N ALA A 16 -5.67 17.08 -12.03
CA ALA A 16 -5.08 18.41 -12.10
C ALA A 16 -4.78 18.93 -10.69
N THR A 17 -3.53 18.78 -10.26
CA THR A 17 -3.06 19.23 -8.95
C THR A 17 -2.82 20.75 -8.98
N ALA A 18 -3.26 21.47 -7.94
CA ALA A 18 -3.06 22.92 -7.85
C ALA A 18 -1.60 23.28 -7.49
N SER A 19 -0.72 23.43 -8.47
CA SER A 19 0.62 23.95 -8.20
C SER A 19 0.58 25.45 -7.88
N ARG A 20 0.92 25.80 -6.63
CA ARG A 20 1.09 27.20 -6.20
C ARG A 20 2.47 27.67 -6.67
N VAL A 21 2.55 28.39 -7.78
CA VAL A 21 3.76 29.14 -8.15
C VAL A 21 3.54 30.63 -7.84
N PRO A 22 3.97 31.16 -6.68
CA PRO A 22 4.23 32.58 -6.58
C PRO A 22 5.50 32.86 -7.40
N ALA A 23 5.38 33.69 -8.43
CA ALA A 23 6.51 34.18 -9.20
C ALA A 23 7.33 35.20 -8.38
N SER A 24 8.09 34.73 -7.38
CA SER A 24 9.31 35.37 -6.87
C SER A 24 9.92 34.53 -5.76
N GLN A 25 11.25 34.37 -5.77
CA GLN A 25 12.11 33.63 -4.83
C GLN A 25 12.38 32.17 -5.22
N ARG A 26 13.26 31.99 -6.21
CA ARG A 26 14.17 30.83 -6.23
C ARG A 26 15.25 31.08 -5.18
N SER A 27 15.09 30.53 -3.99
CA SER A 27 16.21 30.25 -3.08
C SER A 27 16.55 28.76 -3.21
N ALA A 28 17.84 28.48 -3.38
CA ALA A 28 18.37 27.12 -3.36
C ALA A 28 18.00 26.42 -2.04
N PRO A 29 17.78 25.09 -2.02
CA PRO A 29 17.53 24.39 -0.76
C PRO A 29 18.81 24.46 0.09
N SER A 30 18.69 25.09 1.25
CA SER A 30 19.71 25.09 2.29
C SER A 30 19.83 23.69 2.88
N ASP A 31 21.02 23.11 2.80
CA ASP A 31 21.45 21.97 3.61
C ASP A 31 21.13 22.21 5.10
N GLY A 32 20.41 21.28 5.74
CA GLY A 32 20.34 21.23 7.21
C GLY A 32 18.96 21.14 7.88
N ALA A 33 17.85 20.92 7.16
CA ALA A 33 16.60 20.53 7.82
C ALA A 33 16.64 19.02 8.09
N ALA A 34 17.03 18.61 9.29
CA ALA A 34 16.82 17.23 9.76
C ALA A 34 15.32 16.91 9.59
N SER A 35 14.99 16.06 8.61
CA SER A 35 13.62 15.65 8.35
C SER A 35 13.04 15.04 9.63
N ALA A 36 11.86 15.49 10.06
CA ALA A 36 11.18 14.91 11.21
C ALA A 36 11.15 13.37 11.08
N PRO A 37 11.42 12.63 12.16
CA PRO A 37 11.50 11.18 12.11
C PRO A 37 10.17 10.59 11.62
N LEU A 38 10.24 9.63 10.69
CA LEU A 38 9.04 9.01 10.10
C LEU A 38 8.15 8.32 11.14
N LEU A 39 8.76 7.75 12.19
CA LEU A 39 8.09 7.09 13.30
C LEU A 39 8.65 7.62 14.62
N ASP A 40 7.74 7.98 15.52
CA ASP A 40 8.08 8.37 16.88
C ASP A 40 8.44 7.14 17.74
N PRO A 41 9.46 7.21 18.63
CA PRO A 41 9.83 6.10 19.51
C PRO A 41 8.69 5.57 20.39
N ASP A 42 7.86 6.45 20.96
CA ASP A 42 6.73 6.02 21.80
C ASP A 42 5.68 5.29 20.97
N PHE A 43 5.53 5.68 19.70
CA PHE A 43 4.63 5.00 18.77
C PHE A 43 5.12 3.60 18.40
N LEU A 44 6.44 3.38 18.27
CA LEU A 44 7.01 2.06 17.98
C LEU A 44 6.59 1.02 19.03
N HIS A 45 6.55 1.38 20.31
CA HIS A 45 6.10 0.47 21.37
C HIS A 45 4.63 0.05 21.22
N LYS A 46 3.77 0.93 20.70
CA LYS A 46 2.38 0.56 20.38
C LYS A 46 2.33 -0.39 19.18
N LEU A 47 3.18 -0.16 18.18
CA LEU A 47 3.23 -1.01 16.98
C LEU A 47 3.75 -2.42 17.26
N GLU A 48 4.63 -2.60 18.25
CA GLU A 48 5.15 -3.92 18.66
C GLU A 48 4.06 -4.90 19.09
N GLN A 49 2.92 -4.38 19.56
CA GLN A 49 1.80 -5.18 20.05
C GLN A 49 0.82 -5.56 18.95
N LEU A 50 1.07 -5.14 17.71
CA LEU A 50 0.17 -5.33 16.58
C LEU A 50 0.69 -6.46 15.69
N GLU A 51 -0.23 -7.11 14.98
CA GLU A 51 0.08 -8.12 13.96
C GLU A 51 -0.57 -7.77 12.62
N LEU A 52 0.08 -8.09 11.50
CA LEU A 52 -0.54 -8.00 10.17
C LEU A 52 -1.29 -9.29 9.86
N VAL A 53 -2.54 -9.15 9.42
CA VAL A 53 -3.43 -10.29 9.19
C VAL A 53 -3.97 -10.26 7.77
N SER A 54 -3.99 -11.43 7.14
CA SER A 54 -4.77 -11.62 5.93
C SER A 54 -6.17 -12.16 6.24
N ARG A 55 -7.17 -11.57 5.58
CA ARG A 55 -8.56 -12.06 5.56
C ARG A 55 -8.72 -13.24 4.59
N LYS A 56 -7.85 -13.34 3.58
CA LYS A 56 -7.86 -14.49 2.70
C LYS A 56 -7.28 -15.69 3.43
N ILE A 57 -7.99 -16.81 3.33
CA ILE A 57 -7.40 -18.11 3.58
C ILE A 57 -6.49 -18.37 2.38
N PHE A 58 -5.26 -17.87 2.43
CA PHE A 58 -4.23 -18.41 1.56
C PHE A 58 -4.12 -19.87 1.94
N VAL A 59 -4.41 -20.77 0.99
CA VAL A 59 -4.19 -22.21 1.19
C VAL A 59 -2.74 -22.36 1.69
N GLY A 60 -2.65 -22.69 2.98
CA GLY A 60 -1.62 -22.33 3.97
C GLY A 60 -2.26 -22.24 5.38
N ARG A 61 -3.40 -21.54 5.49
CA ARG A 61 -4.36 -21.68 6.60
C ARG A 61 -5.18 -22.96 6.41
N MET A 62 -4.76 -24.06 7.02
CA MET A 62 -5.69 -25.14 7.37
C MET A 62 -5.92 -25.13 8.88
N LYS A 63 -7.10 -24.62 9.24
CA LYS A 63 -7.91 -25.18 10.32
C LYS A 63 -7.81 -26.71 10.20
N GLY A 64 -7.44 -27.37 11.30
CA GLY A 64 -7.00 -28.77 11.35
C GLY A 64 -7.63 -29.69 10.29
N GLU A 65 -6.76 -30.53 9.70
CA GLU A 65 -6.99 -31.48 8.59
C GLU A 65 -6.36 -31.09 7.23
N ARG A 66 -5.02 -31.01 7.16
CA ARG A 66 -4.15 -31.68 6.15
C ARG A 66 -2.80 -30.96 5.94
N LYS A 67 -1.75 -31.77 6.09
CA LYS A 67 -0.35 -31.68 5.65
C LYS A 67 -0.04 -30.65 4.55
N SER A 68 0.86 -29.71 4.84
CA SER A 68 1.77 -29.10 3.85
C SER A 68 2.94 -30.07 3.59
N ARG A 69 3.31 -30.26 2.32
CA ARG A 69 4.51 -31.00 1.89
C ARG A 69 5.56 -30.00 1.42
N ARG A 70 6.21 -29.29 2.34
CA ARG A 70 7.50 -28.67 2.04
C ARG A 70 8.37 -28.60 3.29
N ARG A 71 9.69 -28.64 3.06
CA ARG A 71 10.72 -28.79 4.07
C ARG A 71 11.35 -27.41 4.30
N GLY A 72 11.21 -26.87 5.50
CA GLY A 72 11.92 -25.71 6.04
C GLY A 72 12.25 -25.97 7.51
N SER A 73 13.47 -25.65 7.95
CA SER A 73 14.23 -26.36 8.99
C SER A 73 14.14 -25.77 10.40
N SER A 74 12.94 -25.44 10.87
CA SER A 74 12.70 -25.31 12.31
C SER A 74 11.29 -25.81 12.56
N VAL A 75 11.23 -26.99 13.13
CA VAL A 75 10.08 -27.87 13.08
C VAL A 75 9.69 -28.13 14.52
N GLU A 76 8.76 -27.35 15.04
CA GLU A 76 8.15 -27.67 16.32
C GLU A 76 7.21 -28.86 16.13
N PHE A 77 7.43 -29.88 16.94
CA PHE A 77 6.64 -31.10 16.94
C PHE A 77 5.20 -30.76 17.33
N ALA A 78 4.24 -31.05 16.43
CA ALA A 78 2.84 -30.71 16.64
C ALA A 78 2.08 -31.88 17.28
N GLU A 79 2.01 -33.02 16.60
CA GLU A 79 1.23 -34.19 17.02
C GLU A 79 1.63 -35.46 16.24
N HIS A 80 1.22 -36.64 16.72
CA HIS A 80 1.27 -37.89 15.96
C HIS A 80 -0.09 -38.20 15.33
N ARG A 81 -0.08 -38.58 14.05
CA ARG A 81 -1.27 -39.12 13.36
C ARG A 81 -1.04 -40.55 12.92
N ASN A 82 -2.07 -41.39 12.98
CA ASN A 82 -2.04 -42.71 12.35
C ASN A 82 -1.69 -42.60 10.86
N TYR A 83 -0.82 -43.51 10.41
CA TYR A 83 -0.48 -43.66 9.00
C TYR A 83 -1.72 -44.15 8.22
N THR A 84 -1.89 -43.62 7.01
CA THR A 84 -2.86 -44.13 6.04
C THR A 84 -2.15 -44.42 4.73
N VAL A 85 -2.61 -45.46 4.01
CA VAL A 85 -2.05 -45.84 2.71
C VAL A 85 -2.05 -44.65 1.76
N GLY A 86 -0.90 -44.35 1.16
CA GLY A 86 -0.67 -43.17 0.33
C GLY A 86 0.08 -42.03 1.03
N ASP A 87 0.29 -42.12 2.34
CA ASP A 87 1.10 -41.17 3.07
C ASP A 87 2.61 -41.36 2.82
N ASP A 88 3.37 -40.26 2.87
CA ASP A 88 4.83 -40.25 2.67
C ASP A 88 5.57 -40.87 3.86
N LEU A 89 6.18 -42.04 3.63
CA LEU A 89 6.89 -42.85 4.64
C LEU A 89 8.07 -42.13 5.31
N ARG A 90 8.59 -41.04 4.71
CA ARG A 90 9.70 -40.26 5.29
C ARG A 90 9.34 -39.56 6.60
N HIS A 91 8.05 -39.41 6.89
CA HIS A 91 7.56 -38.77 8.10
C HIS A 91 7.16 -39.77 9.19
N ILE A 92 7.43 -41.07 9.01
CA ILE A 92 7.15 -42.10 10.02
C ILE A 92 8.04 -41.92 11.25
N ASP A 93 7.44 -42.02 12.43
CA ASP A 93 8.17 -42.08 13.69
C ASP A 93 8.58 -43.52 14.02
N TRP A 94 9.79 -43.91 13.62
CA TRP A 94 10.34 -45.25 13.88
C TRP A 94 10.49 -45.55 15.38
N ASN A 95 10.65 -44.53 16.23
CA ASN A 95 10.75 -44.75 17.67
C ASN A 95 9.39 -45.11 18.29
N VAL A 96 8.31 -44.47 17.82
CA VAL A 96 6.94 -44.82 18.25
C VAL A 96 6.54 -46.19 17.70
N TYR A 97 6.90 -46.49 16.45
CA TYR A 97 6.70 -47.81 15.87
C TYR A 97 7.36 -48.90 16.71
N GLY A 98 8.63 -48.73 17.11
CA GLY A 98 9.34 -49.70 17.94
C GLY A 98 8.75 -49.92 19.34
N ARG A 99 7.83 -49.06 19.80
CA ARG A 99 7.15 -49.19 21.12
C ARG A 99 5.72 -49.70 21.01
N LEU A 100 4.98 -49.27 19.99
CA LEU A 100 3.53 -49.49 19.89
C LEU A 100 3.14 -50.43 18.74
N ASP A 101 4.11 -50.86 17.93
CA ASP A 101 3.94 -51.70 16.73
C ASP A 101 2.86 -51.16 15.77
N LYS A 102 2.74 -49.83 15.75
CA LYS A 102 1.76 -49.06 14.97
C LYS A 102 2.47 -47.93 14.26
N LEU A 103 2.11 -47.71 13.00
CA LEU A 103 2.70 -46.67 12.17
C LEU A 103 2.04 -45.32 12.46
N PHE A 104 2.84 -44.40 13.02
CA PHE A 104 2.48 -43.00 13.23
C PHE A 104 3.36 -42.08 12.38
N LEU A 105 2.78 -40.98 11.93
CA LEU A 105 3.47 -39.90 11.25
C LEU A 105 3.74 -38.75 12.23
N LYS A 106 4.97 -38.24 12.24
CA LYS A 106 5.31 -36.96 12.90
C LYS A 106 4.68 -35.83 12.10
N LEU A 107 3.77 -35.09 12.73
CA LEU A 107 3.29 -33.82 12.19
C LEU A 107 4.15 -32.69 12.73
N PHE A 108 4.43 -31.76 11.83
CA PHE A 108 5.30 -30.62 12.04
C PHE A 108 4.46 -29.38 11.75
N LEU A 109 4.45 -28.42 12.68
CA LEU A 109 3.87 -27.10 12.43
C LEU A 109 4.88 -26.33 11.57
N GLU A 110 4.49 -26.03 10.33
CA GLU A 110 5.22 -25.11 9.47
C GLU A 110 4.58 -23.73 9.70
N GLU A 111 5.28 -22.83 10.38
CA GLU A 111 4.93 -21.41 10.35
C GLU A 111 5.19 -20.91 8.93
N GLU A 112 4.14 -20.75 8.12
CA GLU A 112 4.27 -20.00 6.87
C GLU A 112 4.33 -18.50 7.21
N ASP A 113 5.52 -17.92 7.07
CA ASP A 113 5.72 -16.46 7.18
C ASP A 113 4.73 -15.71 6.26
N LEU A 114 4.05 -14.69 6.77
CA LEU A 114 3.24 -13.82 5.92
C LEU A 114 4.17 -12.98 5.04
N HIS A 115 3.89 -12.94 3.74
CA HIS A 115 4.52 -11.94 2.87
C HIS A 115 3.68 -10.66 2.90
N VAL A 116 4.34 -9.55 3.21
CA VAL A 116 3.76 -8.21 3.26
C VAL A 116 4.43 -7.38 2.17
N TYR A 117 3.68 -7.16 1.10
CA TYR A 117 4.10 -6.32 -0.01
C TYR A 117 3.56 -4.92 0.17
N THR A 118 4.42 -3.91 0.04
CA THR A 118 4.01 -2.51 -0.08
C THR A 118 4.34 -2.04 -1.49
N LEU A 119 3.35 -1.48 -2.18
CA LEU A 119 3.52 -0.80 -3.45
C LEU A 119 3.21 0.68 -3.23
N LEU A 120 4.25 1.50 -3.14
CA LEU A 120 4.17 2.91 -2.76
C LEU A 120 4.31 3.82 -3.98
N ASP A 121 3.32 4.68 -4.20
CA ASP A 121 3.36 5.70 -5.24
C ASP A 121 4.33 6.81 -4.89
N THR A 122 5.21 7.12 -5.84
CA THR A 122 6.24 8.16 -5.78
C THR A 122 6.15 9.10 -6.99
N SER A 123 4.99 9.18 -7.65
CA SER A 123 4.71 10.19 -8.69
C SER A 123 4.82 11.62 -8.16
N LEU A 124 4.91 12.59 -9.05
CA LEU A 124 4.94 14.02 -8.70
C LEU A 124 3.65 14.46 -7.99
N SER A 125 2.49 13.93 -8.36
CA SER A 125 1.21 14.18 -7.65
C SER A 125 1.28 13.89 -6.15
N MET A 126 2.10 12.92 -5.72
CA MET A 126 2.30 12.57 -4.31
C MET A 126 3.07 13.66 -3.53
N ASN A 127 3.72 14.61 -4.19
CA ASN A 127 4.43 15.72 -3.56
C ASN A 127 3.53 16.92 -3.18
N PHE A 128 2.22 16.70 -3.03
CA PHE A 128 1.25 17.76 -2.74
C PHE A 128 0.76 17.74 -1.29
N GLY A 129 0.41 18.92 -0.76
CA GLY A 129 -0.10 19.14 0.60
C GLY A 129 0.98 19.36 1.67
N THR A 130 0.58 19.80 2.87
CA THR A 130 1.49 19.98 4.02
C THR A 130 0.98 19.24 5.27
N PRO A 131 1.66 18.18 5.76
CA PRO A 131 2.79 17.48 5.12
C PRO A 131 2.39 16.83 3.79
N THR A 132 3.34 16.47 2.93
CA THR A 132 3.00 15.92 1.60
C THR A 132 2.33 14.56 1.70
N LYS A 133 1.49 14.21 0.70
CA LYS A 133 0.90 12.85 0.58
C LYS A 133 1.99 11.78 0.63
N LEU A 134 3.13 12.00 -0.04
CA LEU A 134 4.27 11.10 -0.03
C LEU A 134 4.85 10.96 1.38
N HIS A 135 5.06 12.05 2.13
CA HIS A 135 5.55 11.98 3.50
C HIS A 135 4.62 11.13 4.38
N TYR A 136 3.31 11.40 4.33
CA TYR A 136 2.31 10.63 5.07
C TYR A 136 2.34 9.14 4.67
N SER A 137 2.46 8.87 3.37
CA SER A 137 2.51 7.51 2.83
C SER A 137 3.77 6.75 3.26
N LYS A 138 4.92 7.43 3.36
CA LYS A 138 6.15 6.87 3.94
C LYS A 138 5.98 6.50 5.41
N GLN A 139 5.29 7.32 6.20
CA GLN A 139 5.01 6.98 7.61
C GLN A 139 4.17 5.72 7.74
N VAL A 140 3.13 5.59 6.90
CA VAL A 140 2.29 4.39 6.88
C VAL A 140 3.08 3.16 6.42
N ALA A 141 3.86 3.29 5.34
CA ALA A 141 4.72 2.22 4.84
C ALA A 141 5.74 1.76 5.90
N ALA A 142 6.35 2.71 6.63
CA ALA A 142 7.27 2.42 7.73
C ALA A 142 6.57 1.68 8.87
N ALA A 143 5.36 2.11 9.26
CA ALA A 143 4.60 1.44 10.33
C ALA A 143 4.24 0.00 9.95
N LEU A 144 3.74 -0.23 8.72
CA LEU A 144 3.41 -1.56 8.23
C LEU A 144 4.64 -2.47 8.15
N ALA A 145 5.76 -1.93 7.66
CA ALA A 145 7.03 -2.65 7.63
C ALA A 145 7.51 -3.02 9.04
N PHE A 146 7.40 -2.10 10.01
CA PHE A 146 7.80 -2.36 11.39
C PHE A 146 6.95 -3.46 12.03
N ILE A 147 5.62 -3.40 11.88
CA ILE A 147 4.72 -4.45 12.39
C ILE A 147 5.10 -5.80 11.78
N GLY A 148 5.28 -5.88 10.46
CA GLY A 148 5.69 -7.13 9.80
C GLY A 148 7.06 -7.63 10.30
N LEU A 149 8.06 -6.76 10.39
CA LEU A 149 9.42 -7.15 10.79
C LEU A 149 9.50 -7.62 12.25
N VAL A 150 8.72 -7.03 13.17
CA VAL A 150 8.64 -7.46 14.57
C VAL A 150 8.01 -8.84 14.69
N ASN A 151 6.98 -9.12 13.90
CA ASN A 151 6.33 -10.43 13.83
C ASN A 151 7.08 -11.45 12.97
N HIS A 152 8.30 -11.12 12.55
CA HIS A 152 9.11 -11.98 11.69
C HIS A 152 8.42 -12.33 10.35
N ASP A 153 7.54 -11.47 9.85
CA ASP A 153 7.00 -11.56 8.49
C ASP A 153 8.05 -11.15 7.45
N ARG A 154 7.79 -11.53 6.20
CA ARG A 154 8.61 -11.13 5.05
C ARG A 154 8.08 -9.82 4.49
N VAL A 155 8.83 -8.75 4.69
CA VAL A 155 8.49 -7.42 4.17
C VAL A 155 9.21 -7.20 2.84
N ILE A 156 8.43 -6.81 1.83
CA ILE A 156 8.88 -6.40 0.50
C ILE A 156 8.29 -5.02 0.24
N MET A 157 9.09 -4.09 -0.28
CA MET A 157 8.62 -2.75 -0.66
C MET A 157 9.11 -2.40 -2.04
N ASP A 158 8.18 -2.19 -2.95
CA ASP A 158 8.44 -1.61 -4.26
C ASP A 158 7.80 -0.22 -4.31
N THR A 159 8.42 0.68 -5.05
CA THR A 159 7.86 2.00 -5.36
C THR A 159 7.50 2.09 -6.82
N PHE A 160 6.71 3.08 -7.21
CA PHE A 160 6.46 3.33 -8.61
C PHE A 160 6.20 4.81 -8.89
N ALA A 161 6.51 5.18 -10.13
CA ALA A 161 5.97 6.36 -10.79
C ALA A 161 5.66 5.91 -12.22
N THR A 162 6.51 6.25 -13.20
CA THR A 162 6.32 5.83 -14.61
C THR A 162 6.55 4.33 -14.82
N LYS A 163 7.23 3.68 -13.88
CA LYS A 163 7.45 2.23 -13.84
C LYS A 163 7.68 1.77 -12.41
N LEU A 164 7.73 0.45 -12.21
CA LEU A 164 8.10 -0.15 -10.94
C LEU A 164 9.59 0.07 -10.64
N ASP A 165 9.90 0.54 -9.44
CA ASP A 165 11.25 0.60 -8.90
C ASP A 165 11.40 -0.36 -7.70
N GLN A 166 12.53 -1.05 -7.66
CA GLN A 166 12.83 -2.03 -6.63
C GLN A 166 13.42 -1.33 -5.42
N GLY A 167 12.64 -1.28 -4.35
CA GLY A 167 13.10 -0.72 -3.10
C GLY A 167 13.77 -1.75 -2.22
N ILE A 168 12.97 -2.25 -1.28
CA ILE A 168 13.41 -3.22 -0.28
C ILE A 168 13.08 -4.62 -0.78
N PRO A 169 14.08 -5.49 -1.02
CA PRO A 169 13.84 -6.90 -1.31
C PRO A 169 13.26 -7.59 -0.06
N SER A 170 12.92 -8.88 -0.16
CA SER A 170 12.41 -9.64 0.99
C SER A 170 13.37 -9.59 2.19
N VAL A 171 13.00 -8.81 3.20
CA VAL A 171 13.70 -8.68 4.48
C VAL A 171 12.84 -9.23 5.61
N ARG A 172 13.48 -9.63 6.71
CA ARG A 172 12.82 -10.23 7.88
C ARG A 172 13.55 -9.81 9.16
N GLY A 173 12.78 -9.67 10.24
CA GLY A 173 13.30 -9.40 11.58
C GLY A 173 13.54 -7.92 11.85
N ARG A 174 13.31 -7.53 13.10
CA ARG A 174 13.40 -6.14 13.59
C ARG A 174 14.70 -5.42 13.22
N SER A 175 15.83 -6.14 13.15
CA SER A 175 17.13 -5.58 12.80
C SER A 175 17.21 -5.02 11.38
N GLN A 176 16.25 -5.32 10.50
CA GLN A 176 16.18 -4.76 9.15
C GLN A 176 15.44 -3.42 9.08
N MET A 177 14.87 -2.94 10.20
CA MET A 177 14.06 -1.73 10.19
C MET A 177 14.84 -0.49 9.76
N TRP A 178 16.10 -0.36 10.17
CA TRP A 178 16.94 0.80 9.79
C TRP A 178 17.07 0.91 8.27
N ARG A 179 17.17 -0.22 7.55
CA ARG A 179 17.27 -0.26 6.09
C ARG A 179 15.97 0.23 5.44
N VAL A 180 14.81 -0.10 6.03
CA VAL A 180 13.51 0.38 5.56
C VAL A 180 13.37 1.88 5.79
N ILE A 181 13.72 2.37 6.99
CA ILE A 181 13.67 3.81 7.30
C ILE A 181 14.61 4.60 6.40
N ASP A 182 15.84 4.13 6.22
CA ASP A 182 16.84 4.78 5.37
C ASP A 182 16.38 4.87 3.91
N TYR A 183 15.84 3.77 3.36
CA TYR A 183 15.26 3.77 2.03
C TYR A 183 14.09 4.77 1.90
N LEU A 184 13.13 4.71 2.82
CA LEU A 184 11.97 5.62 2.82
C LEU A 184 12.39 7.09 2.99
N ALA A 185 13.42 7.38 3.78
CA ALA A 185 13.92 8.74 3.97
C ALA A 185 14.42 9.36 2.67
N HIS A 186 15.13 8.57 1.84
CA HIS A 186 15.73 9.03 0.57
C HIS A 186 14.78 9.01 -0.63
N LEU A 187 13.59 8.44 -0.53
CA LEU A 187 12.60 8.49 -1.60
C LEU A 187 12.19 9.93 -1.92
N ALA A 188 12.12 10.27 -3.20
CA ALA A 188 11.61 11.54 -3.67
C ALA A 188 10.48 11.30 -4.68
N ALA A 189 9.58 12.27 -4.78
CA ALA A 189 8.55 12.24 -5.82
C ALA A 189 9.20 12.55 -7.18
N SER A 190 8.88 11.77 -8.21
CA SER A 190 9.44 11.94 -9.55
C SER A 190 8.57 11.30 -10.62
N GLY A 191 8.51 11.92 -11.80
CA GLY A 191 7.79 11.39 -12.95
C GLY A 191 6.28 11.30 -12.78
N GLU A 192 5.62 10.85 -13.84
CA GLU A 192 4.18 10.63 -13.86
C GLU A 192 3.79 9.29 -13.23
N SER A 193 2.57 9.12 -12.74
CA SER A 193 2.07 7.83 -12.25
C SER A 193 1.61 6.91 -13.39
N ASP A 194 2.21 5.72 -13.52
CA ASP A 194 1.71 4.59 -14.32
C ASP A 194 1.55 3.36 -13.43
N LEU A 195 0.46 3.36 -12.67
CA LEU A 195 0.08 2.29 -11.75
C LEU A 195 -0.17 0.98 -12.52
N LYS A 196 -0.63 1.06 -13.77
CA LYS A 196 -0.90 -0.13 -14.61
C LYS A 196 0.37 -0.86 -14.98
N ALA A 197 1.40 -0.15 -15.47
CA ALA A 197 2.71 -0.74 -15.77
C ALA A 197 3.35 -1.29 -14.50
N ALA A 198 3.31 -0.53 -13.41
CA ALA A 198 3.87 -0.94 -12.13
C ALA A 198 3.21 -2.22 -11.59
N ALA A 199 1.88 -2.28 -11.56
CA ALA A 199 1.14 -3.45 -11.08
C ALA A 199 1.36 -4.69 -11.96
N ARG A 200 1.52 -4.51 -13.27
CA ARG A 200 1.84 -5.61 -14.20
C ARG A 200 3.23 -6.18 -13.91
N GLU A 201 4.24 -5.33 -13.79
CA GLU A 201 5.61 -5.75 -13.48
C GLU A 201 5.70 -6.40 -12.10
N PHE A 202 5.04 -5.81 -11.11
CA PHE A 202 4.93 -6.34 -9.75
C PHE A 202 4.32 -7.74 -9.78
N ALA A 203 3.21 -7.91 -10.49
CA ALA A 203 2.58 -9.21 -10.64
C ALA A 203 3.54 -10.20 -11.32
N ILE A 204 4.28 -9.83 -12.37
CA ILE A 204 5.22 -10.76 -13.03
C ILE A 204 6.33 -11.21 -12.06
N ARG A 205 6.87 -10.29 -11.27
CA ARG A 205 7.99 -10.54 -10.36
C ARG A 205 7.61 -11.34 -9.12
N HIS A 206 6.47 -11.00 -8.51
CA HIS A 206 6.07 -11.56 -7.23
C HIS A 206 5.01 -12.64 -7.41
N ALA A 207 5.45 -13.90 -7.36
CA ALA A 207 4.57 -15.07 -7.41
C ALA A 207 4.04 -15.50 -6.02
N GLY A 208 4.45 -14.82 -4.95
CA GLY A 208 4.07 -15.14 -3.58
C GLY A 208 2.60 -14.85 -3.27
N LYS A 209 2.07 -15.57 -2.27
CA LYS A 209 0.80 -15.22 -1.63
C LYS A 209 1.10 -14.34 -0.43
N GLY A 210 0.17 -13.48 -0.06
CA GLY A 210 0.36 -12.58 1.06
C GLY A 210 -0.55 -11.36 0.96
N VAL A 211 -0.28 -10.40 1.82
CA VAL A 211 -0.94 -9.10 1.82
C VAL A 211 -0.19 -8.16 0.89
N VAL A 212 -0.91 -7.45 0.03
CA VAL A 212 -0.36 -6.32 -0.73
C VAL A 212 -1.11 -5.06 -0.37
N VAL A 213 -0.36 -4.03 0.05
CA VAL A 213 -0.88 -2.71 0.36
C VAL A 213 -0.40 -1.75 -0.73
N VAL A 214 -1.34 -1.23 -1.52
CA VAL A 214 -1.07 -0.20 -2.53
C VAL A 214 -1.39 1.16 -1.92
N ILE A 215 -0.40 2.04 -1.87
CA ILE A 215 -0.51 3.38 -1.28
C ILE A 215 -0.33 4.40 -2.40
N SER A 216 -1.40 5.12 -2.76
CA SER A 216 -1.42 6.07 -3.89
C SER A 216 -2.59 7.04 -3.72
N ASP A 217 -2.60 8.14 -4.48
CA ASP A 217 -3.80 8.95 -4.69
C ASP A 217 -4.73 8.38 -5.77
N PHE A 218 -4.27 7.36 -6.52
CA PHE A 218 -4.97 6.69 -7.61
C PHE A 218 -5.41 7.60 -8.77
N MET A 219 -4.89 8.83 -8.84
CA MET A 219 -5.27 9.84 -9.83
C MET A 219 -4.59 9.64 -11.20
N ASP A 220 -4.11 8.42 -11.47
CA ASP A 220 -3.52 7.99 -12.74
C ASP A 220 -4.53 8.15 -13.91
N LYS A 221 -4.08 8.80 -14.99
CA LYS A 221 -4.86 9.07 -16.21
C LYS A 221 -5.26 7.80 -16.96
N HIS A 222 -4.48 6.72 -16.83
CA HIS A 222 -4.76 5.41 -17.41
C HIS A 222 -5.80 4.60 -16.63
N GLY A 223 -6.18 5.06 -15.43
CA GLY A 223 -7.18 4.44 -14.56
C GLY A 223 -6.61 3.31 -13.69
N TYR A 224 -7.29 3.04 -12.58
CA TYR A 224 -6.84 2.08 -11.56
C TYR A 224 -7.34 0.64 -11.80
N GLU A 225 -8.35 0.44 -12.65
CA GLU A 225 -9.05 -0.83 -12.77
C GLU A 225 -8.17 -1.95 -13.32
N ASP A 226 -7.42 -1.67 -14.39
CA ASP A 226 -6.53 -2.64 -15.01
C ASP A 226 -5.36 -2.99 -14.10
N ALA A 227 -4.81 -1.99 -13.39
CA ALA A 227 -3.74 -2.20 -12.43
C ALA A 227 -4.16 -3.16 -11.30
N LEU A 228 -5.30 -2.89 -10.67
CA LEU A 228 -5.81 -3.72 -9.58
C LEU A 228 -6.22 -5.13 -10.06
N ARG A 229 -6.61 -5.29 -11.34
CA ARG A 229 -6.84 -6.63 -11.93
C ARG A 229 -5.58 -7.48 -11.99
N TYR A 230 -4.41 -6.90 -12.30
CA TYR A 230 -3.14 -7.63 -12.26
C TYR A 230 -2.84 -8.17 -10.86
N LEU A 231 -3.09 -7.37 -9.82
CA LEU A 231 -2.90 -7.79 -8.43
C LEU A 231 -3.90 -8.89 -8.02
N LEU A 232 -5.17 -8.77 -8.44
CA LEU A 232 -6.20 -9.77 -8.16
C LEU A 232 -5.85 -11.14 -8.76
N ALA A 233 -5.24 -11.17 -9.95
CA ALA A 233 -4.83 -12.41 -10.61
C ALA A 233 -3.81 -13.22 -9.78
N ARG A 234 -3.03 -12.55 -8.91
CA ARG A 234 -2.06 -13.19 -8.02
C ARG A 234 -2.67 -13.76 -6.73
N LYS A 235 -3.99 -13.65 -6.56
CA LYS A 235 -4.72 -14.15 -5.39
C LYS A 235 -4.21 -13.59 -4.06
N MET A 236 -3.50 -12.46 -4.05
CA MET A 236 -3.09 -11.74 -2.84
C MET A 236 -4.31 -11.10 -2.14
N ASP A 237 -4.18 -10.79 -0.86
CA ASP A 237 -5.16 -9.98 -0.11
C ASP A 237 -4.78 -8.52 -0.26
N ILE A 238 -5.62 -7.78 -0.99
CA ILE A 238 -5.26 -6.45 -1.50
C ILE A 238 -5.92 -5.42 -0.60
N TYR A 239 -5.11 -4.49 -0.15
CA TYR A 239 -5.52 -3.28 0.54
C TYR A 239 -5.13 -2.09 -0.31
N VAL A 240 -6.10 -1.25 -0.60
CA VAL A 240 -5.93 0.03 -1.28
C VAL A 240 -6.00 1.12 -0.21
N LEU A 241 -4.87 1.77 0.02
CA LEU A 241 -4.77 2.96 0.85
C LEU A 241 -4.76 4.19 -0.06
N HIS A 242 -5.93 4.77 -0.26
CA HIS A 242 -6.12 5.99 -1.05
C HIS A 242 -5.81 7.20 -0.16
N VAL A 243 -4.71 7.88 -0.46
CA VAL A 243 -4.21 9.06 0.27
C VAL A 243 -4.45 10.30 -0.58
N LEU A 244 -5.26 11.24 -0.08
CA LEU A 244 -5.38 12.58 -0.67
C LEU A 244 -4.84 13.64 0.28
N SER A 245 -4.53 14.82 -0.23
CA SER A 245 -4.25 15.96 0.62
C SER A 245 -5.56 16.54 1.15
N GLN A 246 -5.52 17.16 2.33
CA GLN A 246 -6.70 17.86 2.85
C GLN A 246 -7.10 19.01 1.92
N GLU A 247 -6.12 19.64 1.27
CA GLU A 247 -6.29 20.70 0.30
C GLU A 247 -6.97 20.22 -1.00
N GLU A 248 -6.78 18.95 -1.39
CA GLU A 248 -7.53 18.31 -2.49
C GLU A 248 -8.98 18.01 -2.08
N VAL A 249 -9.20 17.51 -0.87
CA VAL A 249 -10.57 17.17 -0.42
C VAL A 249 -11.39 18.43 -0.13
N GLN A 250 -10.75 19.45 0.42
CA GLN A 250 -11.36 20.70 0.83
C GLN A 250 -10.51 21.89 0.35
N PRO A 251 -10.53 22.18 -0.96
CA PRO A 251 -9.84 23.35 -1.49
C PRO A 251 -10.45 24.63 -0.89
N GLU A 252 -9.59 25.54 -0.44
CA GLU A 252 -10.00 26.87 -0.02
C GLU A 252 -10.38 27.72 -1.23
N LEU A 253 -11.44 28.53 -1.11
CA LEU A 253 -11.87 29.46 -2.16
C LEU A 253 -10.85 30.60 -2.27
N VAL A 254 -9.88 30.51 -3.19
CA VAL A 254 -8.90 31.60 -3.35
C VAL A 254 -8.62 31.93 -4.81
N GLY A 255 -9.34 32.92 -5.34
CA GLY A 255 -8.93 33.77 -6.47
C GLY A 255 -8.65 33.08 -7.81
N ASP A 256 -7.95 33.82 -8.68
CA ASP A 256 -7.44 33.30 -9.95
C ASP A 256 -6.27 32.35 -9.66
N LEU A 257 -6.50 31.04 -9.81
CA LEU A 257 -5.48 30.02 -9.63
C LEU A 257 -5.00 29.55 -11.02
N ARG A 258 -3.69 29.65 -11.25
CA ARG A 258 -3.03 28.88 -12.30
C ARG A 258 -2.92 27.45 -11.80
N LEU A 259 -3.78 26.56 -12.29
CA LEU A 259 -3.65 25.13 -12.08
C LEU A 259 -2.68 24.63 -13.15
N VAL A 260 -1.47 24.29 -12.73
CA VAL A 260 -0.50 23.62 -13.59
C VAL A 260 -0.64 22.13 -13.32
N ASP A 261 -1.00 21.34 -14.33
CA ASP A 261 -0.95 19.89 -14.21
C ASP A 261 0.49 19.50 -13.86
N VAL A 262 0.65 18.90 -12.67
CA VAL A 262 1.95 18.56 -12.10
C VAL A 262 2.61 17.41 -12.89
N GLU A 263 1.82 16.67 -13.66
CA GLU A 263 2.26 15.51 -14.44
C GLU A 263 2.76 15.94 -15.83
N ASP A 264 2.06 16.86 -16.52
CA ASP A 264 2.30 17.15 -17.95
C ASP A 264 2.74 18.61 -18.23
N GLU A 265 2.90 19.45 -17.19
CA GLU A 265 3.18 20.89 -17.28
C GLU A 265 2.11 21.73 -18.04
N GLU A 266 0.93 21.17 -18.36
CA GLU A 266 -0.16 21.94 -18.96
C GLU A 266 -0.70 23.02 -18.00
N VAL A 267 -0.63 24.28 -18.42
CA VAL A 267 -1.10 25.42 -17.63
C VAL A 267 -2.54 25.74 -18.00
N ALA A 268 -3.47 25.45 -17.08
CA ALA A 268 -4.84 25.92 -17.18
C ALA A 268 -5.03 27.12 -16.24
N GLU A 269 -5.25 28.31 -16.80
CA GLU A 269 -5.69 29.47 -16.03
C GLU A 269 -7.16 29.28 -15.67
N ILE A 270 -7.43 29.00 -14.40
CA ILE A 270 -8.77 28.71 -13.94
C ILE A 270 -9.12 29.60 -12.75
N THR A 271 -10.03 30.55 -12.98
CA THR A 271 -10.65 31.30 -11.89
C THR A 271 -11.50 30.35 -11.05
N MET A 272 -11.15 30.17 -9.78
CA MET A 272 -11.91 29.34 -8.86
C MET A 272 -13.22 30.02 -8.46
N SER A 273 -14.28 29.72 -9.22
CA SER A 273 -15.64 30.14 -8.91
C SER A 273 -16.34 29.11 -8.02
N ALA A 274 -17.32 29.54 -7.20
CA ALA A 274 -18.11 28.62 -6.37
C ALA A 274 -18.79 27.47 -7.16
N PRO A 275 -19.35 27.71 -8.38
CA PRO A 275 -19.88 26.62 -9.21
C PRO A 275 -18.80 25.63 -9.67
N LEU A 276 -17.60 26.12 -9.98
CA LEU A 276 -16.48 25.25 -10.39
C LEU A 276 -15.98 24.41 -9.22
N LEU A 277 -15.84 25.00 -8.03
CA LEU A 277 -15.46 24.27 -6.83
C LEU A 277 -16.49 23.20 -6.45
N LYS A 278 -17.78 23.49 -6.64
CA LYS A 278 -18.84 22.48 -6.48
C LYS A 278 -18.66 21.33 -7.47
N ARG A 279 -18.48 21.63 -8.76
CA ARG A 279 -18.23 20.59 -9.79
C ARG A 279 -16.99 19.75 -9.50
N TYR A 280 -15.90 20.38 -9.05
CA TYR A 280 -14.70 19.67 -8.64
C TYR A 280 -14.98 18.70 -7.50
N LYS A 281 -15.67 19.15 -6.44
CA LYS A 281 -16.07 18.28 -5.32
C LYS A 281 -16.98 17.14 -5.76
N ASP A 282 -17.93 17.40 -6.66
CA ASP A 282 -18.82 16.37 -7.21
C ASP A 282 -18.02 15.31 -8.02
N ASN A 283 -17.06 15.74 -8.84
CA ASN A 283 -16.17 14.86 -9.59
C ASN A 283 -15.27 14.03 -8.66
N LEU A 284 -14.67 14.65 -7.64
CA LEU A 284 -13.82 13.97 -6.67
C LEU A 284 -14.62 12.92 -5.87
N ASN A 285 -15.82 13.28 -5.41
CA ASN A 285 -16.71 12.35 -4.71
C ASN A 285 -17.10 11.18 -5.60
N THR A 286 -17.38 11.43 -6.88
CA THR A 286 -17.70 10.39 -7.87
C THR A 286 -16.51 9.46 -8.08
N PHE A 287 -15.31 10.00 -8.21
CA PHE A 287 -14.07 9.23 -8.35
C PHE A 287 -13.79 8.35 -7.12
N VAL A 288 -13.78 8.95 -5.93
CA VAL A 288 -13.57 8.26 -4.65
C VAL A 288 -14.64 7.17 -4.43
N GLY A 289 -15.90 7.49 -4.72
CA GLY A 289 -17.01 6.55 -4.63
C GLY A 289 -16.87 5.38 -5.61
N GLY A 290 -16.51 5.67 -6.87
CA GLY A 290 -16.28 4.68 -7.91
C GLY A 290 -15.16 3.71 -7.56
N LEU A 291 -14.01 4.23 -7.10
CA LEU A 291 -12.87 3.41 -6.68
C LEU A 291 -13.24 2.52 -5.49
N LYS A 292 -13.90 3.08 -4.47
CA LYS A 292 -14.39 2.31 -3.32
C LYS A 292 -15.35 1.19 -3.74
N GLU A 293 -16.32 1.48 -4.60
CA GLU A 293 -17.29 0.50 -5.07
C GLU A 293 -16.61 -0.59 -5.94
N TRP A 294 -15.66 -0.19 -6.78
CA TRP A 294 -14.91 -1.11 -7.61
C TRP A 294 -14.08 -2.10 -6.78
N CYS A 295 -13.40 -1.60 -5.75
CA CYS A 295 -12.60 -2.41 -4.82
C CYS A 295 -13.48 -3.37 -4.02
N THR A 296 -14.54 -2.86 -3.38
CA THR A 296 -15.42 -3.65 -2.52
C THR A 296 -16.11 -4.81 -3.26
N ARG A 297 -16.61 -4.57 -4.48
CA ARG A 297 -17.20 -5.62 -5.34
C ARG A 297 -16.24 -6.77 -5.68
N ARG A 298 -14.93 -6.56 -5.54
CA ARG A 298 -13.88 -7.54 -5.86
C ARG A 298 -13.14 -8.07 -4.64
N GLY A 299 -13.66 -7.79 -3.43
CA GLY A 299 -13.06 -8.22 -2.17
C GLY A 299 -11.75 -7.49 -1.82
N ILE A 300 -11.45 -6.37 -2.47
CA ILE A 300 -10.33 -5.49 -2.11
C ILE A 300 -10.80 -4.58 -0.97
N THR A 301 -9.99 -4.47 0.08
CA THR A 301 -10.26 -3.49 1.14
C THR A 301 -9.85 -2.12 0.66
N TYR A 302 -10.80 -1.18 0.68
CA TYR A 302 -10.55 0.22 0.41
C TYR A 302 -10.47 1.02 1.71
N ILE A 303 -9.38 1.74 1.89
CA ILE A 303 -9.09 2.63 3.02
C ILE A 303 -8.82 4.02 2.44
N PHE A 304 -9.54 5.01 2.92
CA PHE A 304 -9.37 6.41 2.54
C PHE A 304 -8.81 7.21 3.71
N THR A 305 -7.82 8.06 3.45
CA THR A 305 -7.24 8.96 4.46
C THR A 305 -6.80 10.25 3.80
N THR A 306 -6.77 11.32 4.58
CA THR A 306 -6.07 12.54 4.18
C THR A 306 -4.68 12.59 4.82
N ASN A 307 -3.75 13.34 4.22
CA ASN A 307 -2.41 13.62 4.78
C ASN A 307 -2.44 14.34 6.15
N GLN A 308 -3.58 14.93 6.54
CA GLN A 308 -3.77 15.58 7.84
C GLN A 308 -4.48 14.70 8.88
N TYR A 309 -5.03 13.55 8.46
CA TYR A 309 -5.62 12.62 9.41
C TYR A 309 -4.51 12.07 10.34
N PRO A 310 -4.69 12.00 11.67
CA PRO A 310 -3.61 11.55 12.55
C PRO A 310 -3.15 10.12 12.22
N PHE A 311 -1.89 9.97 11.79
CA PHE A 311 -1.38 8.70 11.28
C PHE A 311 -1.46 7.58 12.33
N GLU A 312 -1.23 7.88 13.62
CA GLU A 312 -1.38 6.89 14.69
C GLU A 312 -2.79 6.31 14.75
N LYS A 313 -3.81 7.16 14.57
CA LYS A 313 -5.22 6.72 14.56
C LYS A 313 -5.55 5.88 13.33
N LEU A 314 -4.91 6.18 12.19
CA LEU A 314 -5.07 5.37 10.98
C LEU A 314 -4.63 3.93 11.26
N ILE A 315 -3.43 3.75 11.81
CA ILE A 315 -2.86 2.42 12.08
C ILE A 315 -3.61 1.72 13.22
N LEU A 316 -3.78 2.39 14.37
CA LEU A 316 -4.30 1.77 15.59
C LEU A 316 -5.80 1.51 15.57
N ASN A 317 -6.58 2.24 14.77
CA ASN A 317 -8.03 2.08 14.74
C ASN A 317 -8.47 1.62 13.35
N TYR A 318 -8.22 2.45 12.33
CA TYR A 318 -8.89 2.26 11.06
C TYR A 318 -8.39 1.01 10.31
N LEU A 319 -7.08 0.73 10.33
CA LEU A 319 -6.55 -0.50 9.75
C LEU A 319 -6.98 -1.76 10.52
N ARG A 320 -7.23 -1.65 11.84
CA ARG A 320 -7.76 -2.76 12.64
C ARG A 320 -9.22 -3.07 12.33
N GLU A 321 -10.06 -2.06 12.24
CA GLU A 321 -11.47 -2.21 11.81
C GLU A 321 -11.59 -2.84 10.42
N ARG A 322 -10.61 -2.58 9.56
CA ARG A 322 -10.55 -3.11 8.18
C ARG A 322 -9.87 -4.47 8.08
N GLY A 323 -9.36 -5.01 9.19
CA GLY A 323 -8.80 -6.36 9.31
C GLY A 323 -7.39 -6.53 8.73
N LEU A 324 -6.67 -5.44 8.46
CA LEU A 324 -5.25 -5.47 8.06
C LEU A 324 -4.35 -5.67 9.27
N VAL A 325 -4.68 -5.01 10.38
CA VAL A 325 -3.93 -5.02 11.62
C VAL A 325 -4.78 -5.67 12.71
N LYS A 326 -4.20 -6.42 13.64
CA LYS A 326 -4.89 -6.97 14.81
C LYS A 326 -4.21 -6.54 16.09
#